data_AF-A0A7S1VPU0-F1
#
_entry.id   AF-A0A7S1VPU0-F1
#
_cell.length_a   1.000
_cell.length_b   1.000
_cell.length_c   1.000
_cell.angle_alpha   90.00
_cell.angle_beta   90.00
_cell.angle_gamma   90.00
#
_symmetry.space_group_name_H-M   'P 1'
#
loop_
_entity.id
_entity.type
_entity.pdbx_description
1 polymer ?
#
loop_
_entity_poly.entity_id
_entity_poly.type
_entity_poly.pdbx_seq_one_letter_code
_entity_poly.pdbx_strand_id
1 'polypeptide(L)'
;MESARAITNYEPSSGDKLRLQRGMVVSGIQRVSNHWWFGVTVRTAEAVSKVSSNEVKGLFPASCVRLMDKEIVAVGTFAFEPPSTSRTQLGFAAGESLILLSKVRGYQWWYAINEAGQLGRVPESHFRVVMNVDEYERAAAAAAAAAAA
;
A
#
# COMPACT_ATOMS: atom_id res chain seq x y z
N MET A 1 -3.59 -4.54 -18.26
CA MET A 1 -3.90 -5.54 -17.20
C MET A 1 -3.88 -4.82 -15.87
N GLU A 2 -4.92 -4.97 -15.06
CA GLU A 2 -5.01 -4.32 -13.75
C GLU A 2 -4.03 -4.99 -12.76
N SER A 3 -3.36 -4.17 -11.96
CA SER A 3 -2.42 -4.61 -10.92
C SER A 3 -2.69 -3.88 -9.61
N ALA A 4 -2.38 -4.55 -8.51
CA ALA A 4 -2.55 -4.01 -7.17
C ALA A 4 -1.35 -4.36 -6.29
N ARG A 5 -1.11 -3.54 -5.28
CA ARG A 5 -0.13 -3.81 -4.24
C ARG A 5 -0.83 -4.28 -2.99
N ALA A 6 -0.30 -5.32 -2.37
CA ALA A 6 -0.71 -5.73 -1.03
C ALA A 6 -0.32 -4.64 -0.02
N ILE A 7 -1.31 -4.07 0.66
CA ILE A 7 -1.12 -3.05 1.69
C ILE A 7 -1.16 -3.64 3.11
N THR A 8 -1.49 -4.92 3.23
CA THR A 8 -1.43 -5.71 4.48
C THR A 8 -1.10 -7.16 4.17
N ASN A 9 -0.63 -7.87 5.18
CA ASN A 9 -0.42 -9.31 5.08
C ASN A 9 -1.77 -10.05 5.10
N TYR A 10 -1.83 -11.15 4.36
CA TYR A 10 -2.96 -12.07 4.36
C TYR A 10 -2.44 -13.50 4.37
N GLU A 11 -2.76 -14.24 5.44
CA GLU A 11 -2.42 -15.65 5.58
C GLU A 11 -3.67 -16.50 5.30
N PRO A 12 -3.73 -17.22 4.18
CA PRO A 12 -4.89 -18.03 3.83
C PRO A 12 -4.95 -19.32 4.64
N SER A 13 -6.16 -19.76 4.96
CA SER A 13 -6.42 -21.05 5.60
C SER A 13 -6.58 -22.21 4.60
N SER A 14 -6.54 -21.94 3.30
CA SER A 14 -6.80 -22.92 2.23
C SER A 14 -5.92 -22.67 1.00
N GLY A 15 -5.62 -23.72 0.24
CA GLY A 15 -4.67 -23.71 -0.88
C GLY A 15 -5.16 -23.03 -2.17
N ASP A 16 -6.46 -22.75 -2.30
CA ASP A 16 -7.06 -22.00 -3.42
C ASP A 16 -6.86 -20.48 -3.29
N LYS A 17 -6.38 -20.04 -2.12
CA LYS A 17 -6.22 -18.63 -1.78
C LYS A 17 -4.76 -18.19 -1.89
N LEU A 18 -4.57 -16.96 -2.32
CA LEU A 18 -3.26 -16.36 -2.52
C LEU A 18 -2.79 -15.68 -1.23
N ARG A 19 -1.69 -16.16 -0.65
CA ARG A 19 -1.01 -15.46 0.44
C ARG A 19 -0.53 -14.10 -0.04
N LEU A 20 -0.78 -13.05 0.74
CA LEU A 20 -0.26 -11.71 0.46
C LEU A 20 0.76 -11.33 1.53
N GLN A 21 1.90 -10.81 1.09
CA GLN A 21 2.82 -10.07 1.94
C GLN A 21 2.72 -8.59 1.56
N ARG A 22 2.68 -7.70 2.56
CA ARG A 22 2.69 -6.25 2.33
C ARG A 22 3.83 -5.88 1.40
N GLY A 23 3.54 -5.01 0.42
CA GLY A 23 4.46 -4.58 -0.63
C GLY A 23 4.41 -5.44 -1.90
N MET A 24 3.93 -6.69 -1.83
CA MET A 24 3.84 -7.59 -2.98
C MET A 24 2.89 -7.06 -4.05
N VAL A 25 3.28 -7.21 -5.31
CA VAL A 25 2.45 -6.84 -6.47
C VAL A 25 1.67 -8.07 -6.95
N VAL A 26 0.38 -7.87 -7.18
CA VAL A 26 -0.54 -8.84 -7.78
C VAL A 26 -1.01 -8.29 -9.12
N SER A 27 -0.93 -9.09 -10.16
CA SER A 27 -1.34 -8.75 -11.52
C SER A 27 -2.48 -9.66 -12.00
N GLY A 28 -3.10 -9.30 -13.12
CA GLY A 28 -4.17 -10.11 -13.71
C GLY A 28 -5.43 -10.16 -12.84
N ILE A 29 -5.76 -9.04 -12.18
CA ILE A 29 -6.84 -8.96 -11.20
C ILE A 29 -8.18 -9.23 -11.85
N GLN A 30 -8.94 -10.16 -11.25
CA GLN A 30 -10.32 -10.48 -11.60
C GLN A 30 -11.20 -10.32 -10.35
N ARG A 31 -12.23 -9.47 -10.44
CA ARG A 31 -13.10 -9.16 -9.30
C ARG A 31 -14.22 -10.19 -9.21
N VAL A 32 -13.95 -11.31 -8.54
CA VAL A 32 -14.93 -12.39 -8.31
C VAL A 32 -16.13 -11.90 -7.50
N SER A 33 -15.91 -11.00 -6.53
CA SER A 33 -16.95 -10.28 -5.78
C SER A 33 -16.42 -8.95 -5.23
N ASN A 34 -17.27 -8.23 -4.50
CA ASN A 34 -16.88 -6.99 -3.79
C ASN A 34 -15.80 -7.23 -2.72
N HIS A 35 -15.69 -8.44 -2.19
CA HIS A 35 -14.80 -8.76 -1.06
C HIS A 35 -13.62 -9.65 -1.46
N TRP A 36 -13.74 -10.40 -2.55
CA TRP A 36 -12.75 -11.39 -2.98
C TRP A 36 -12.37 -11.18 -4.44
N TRP A 37 -11.07 -11.00 -4.67
CA TRP A 37 -10.50 -10.90 -6.01
C TRP A 37 -9.59 -12.10 -6.26
N PHE A 38 -9.38 -12.41 -7.52
CA PHE A 38 -8.42 -13.40 -7.98
C PHE A 38 -7.28 -12.69 -8.69
N GLY A 39 -6.07 -13.20 -8.56
CA GLY A 39 -4.92 -12.64 -9.26
C GLY A 39 -3.70 -13.55 -9.20
N VAL A 40 -2.63 -13.07 -9.79
CA VAL A 40 -1.37 -13.80 -9.96
C VAL A 40 -0.23 -12.97 -9.39
N THR A 41 0.67 -13.61 -8.65
CA THR A 41 1.93 -13.02 -8.20
C THR A 41 3.09 -13.93 -8.59
N VAL A 42 4.29 -13.37 -8.63
CA VAL A 42 5.53 -14.11 -8.84
C VAL A 42 6.17 -14.36 -7.48
N ARG A 43 6.60 -15.60 -7.19
CA ARG A 43 7.40 -15.86 -5.98
C ARG A 43 8.72 -15.08 -6.05
N THR A 44 8.96 -14.17 -5.12
CA THR A 44 10.30 -13.62 -4.89
C THR A 44 11.18 -14.67 -4.19
N ALA A 45 12.49 -14.57 -4.40
CA ALA A 45 13.47 -15.66 -4.44
C ALA A 45 13.70 -16.52 -3.16
N GLU A 46 12.92 -16.39 -2.08
CA GLU A 46 13.10 -17.21 -0.86
C GLU A 46 12.57 -18.65 -1.01
N ALA A 47 11.87 -18.97 -2.11
CA ALA A 47 11.30 -20.29 -2.37
C ALA A 47 11.77 -20.90 -3.70
N VAL A 48 13.02 -20.66 -4.10
CA VAL A 48 13.60 -21.30 -5.29
C VAL A 48 14.08 -22.71 -4.93
N SER A 49 13.13 -23.63 -4.84
CA SER A 49 13.42 -25.05 -5.05
C SER A 49 12.30 -25.67 -5.88
N LYS A 50 12.62 -25.84 -7.17
CA LYS A 50 12.00 -26.78 -8.12
C LYS A 50 10.47 -26.73 -8.26
N VAL A 51 9.92 -25.69 -8.90
CA VAL A 51 8.61 -25.81 -9.58
C VAL A 51 8.63 -25.00 -10.88
N SER A 52 8.18 -25.61 -11.97
CA SER A 52 8.20 -25.12 -13.36
C SER A 52 7.26 -23.93 -13.67
N SER A 53 6.72 -23.27 -12.65
CA SER A 53 5.95 -22.02 -12.81
C SER A 53 6.18 -21.15 -11.58
N ASN A 54 6.88 -20.02 -11.77
CA ASN A 54 7.12 -19.04 -10.72
C ASN A 54 5.87 -18.24 -10.31
N GLU A 55 4.76 -18.47 -11.03
CA GLU A 55 3.48 -17.81 -10.82
C GLU A 55 2.63 -18.57 -9.79
N VAL A 56 2.19 -17.85 -8.77
CA VAL A 56 1.19 -18.32 -7.80
C VAL A 56 -0.08 -17.53 -8.04
N LYS A 57 -1.19 -18.24 -8.15
CA LYS A 57 -2.51 -17.65 -8.38
C LYS A 57 -3.47 -18.08 -7.31
N GLY A 58 -4.45 -17.24 -7.00
CA GLY A 58 -5.46 -17.58 -6.01
C GLY A 58 -6.34 -16.40 -5.63
N LEU A 59 -7.31 -16.68 -4.78
CA LEU A 59 -8.24 -15.70 -4.22
C LEU A 59 -7.60 -14.94 -3.05
N PHE A 60 -7.85 -13.64 -2.98
CA PHE A 60 -7.43 -12.80 -1.85
C PHE A 60 -8.50 -11.74 -1.53
N PRO A 61 -8.53 -11.23 -0.28
CA PRO A 61 -9.48 -10.18 0.08
C PRO A 61 -9.15 -8.87 -0.64
N ALA A 62 -10.16 -8.23 -1.24
CA ALA A 62 -10.03 -6.95 -1.92
C ALA A 62 -9.49 -5.84 -0.99
N SER A 63 -9.84 -5.89 0.30
CA SER A 63 -9.38 -4.95 1.33
C SER A 63 -7.89 -5.06 1.64
N CYS A 64 -7.24 -6.16 1.25
CA CYS A 64 -5.81 -6.36 1.51
C CYS A 64 -4.91 -5.70 0.47
N VAL A 65 -5.48 -5.22 -0.64
CA VAL A 65 -4.72 -4.62 -1.74
C VAL A 65 -5.21 -3.22 -2.07
N ARG A 66 -4.37 -2.44 -2.76
CA ARG A 66 -4.74 -1.19 -3.38
C ARG A 66 -4.35 -1.24 -4.85
N LEU A 67 -5.30 -0.88 -5.72
CA LEU A 67 -5.04 -0.81 -7.16
C LEU A 67 -3.94 0.23 -7.42
N MET A 68 -2.95 -0.15 -8.22
CA MET A 68 -1.76 0.67 -8.45
C MET A 68 -2.08 1.94 -9.25
N ASP A 69 -3.12 1.90 -10.11
CA ASP A 69 -3.61 3.07 -10.83
C ASP A 69 -4.22 4.14 -9.90
N LYS A 70 -4.58 3.76 -8.67
CA LYS A 70 -5.09 4.65 -7.62
C LYS A 70 -4.09 4.87 -6.48
N GLU A 71 -2.85 4.40 -6.61
CA GLU A 71 -1.81 4.66 -5.61
C GLU A 71 -1.38 6.12 -5.68
N ILE A 72 -1.56 6.85 -4.59
CA ILE A 72 -1.00 8.19 -4.45
C ILE A 72 0.47 8.02 -4.12
N VAL A 73 1.35 8.37 -5.07
CA VAL A 73 2.79 8.28 -4.87
C VAL A 73 3.30 9.66 -4.48
N ALA A 74 4.01 9.71 -3.36
CA ALA A 74 4.74 10.88 -2.91
C ALA A 74 6.24 10.57 -2.83
N VAL A 75 7.05 11.62 -2.85
CA VAL A 75 8.50 11.53 -2.68
C VAL A 75 8.89 12.45 -1.52
N GLY A 76 9.73 11.95 -0.62
CA GLY A 76 10.27 12.72 0.48
C GLY A 76 11.02 13.95 -0.02
N THR A 77 10.62 15.15 0.42
CA THR A 77 11.36 16.39 0.13
C THR A 77 12.49 16.59 1.13
N PHE A 78 12.28 16.15 2.37
CA PHE A 78 13.24 16.14 3.46
C PHE A 78 13.21 14.79 4.15
N ALA A 79 14.32 14.41 4.77
CA ALA A 79 14.33 13.25 5.65
C ALA A 79 13.44 13.52 6.87
N PHE A 80 12.68 12.52 7.30
CA PHE A 80 11.88 12.59 8.50
C PHE A 80 12.28 11.45 9.44
N GLU A 81 12.77 11.82 10.61
CA GLU A 81 13.17 10.89 11.66
C GLU A 81 12.21 11.03 12.85
N PRO A 82 11.27 10.08 13.03
CA PRO A 82 10.38 10.12 14.17
C PRO A 82 11.15 9.86 15.48
N PRO A 83 10.70 10.40 16.62
CA PRO A 83 11.26 10.08 17.92
C PRO A 83 11.23 8.56 18.16
N SER A 84 12.27 8.01 18.79
CA SER A 84 12.38 6.57 19.10
C SER A 84 11.22 6.02 19.94
N THR A 85 10.50 6.89 20.65
CA THR A 85 9.31 6.54 21.45
C THR A 85 8.04 6.39 20.61
N SER A 86 8.04 6.84 19.35
CA SER A 86 6.89 6.88 18.48
C SER A 86 6.78 5.61 17.63
N ARG A 87 5.87 4.70 18.03
CA ARG A 87 5.61 3.45 17.29
C ARG A 87 4.65 3.58 16.10
N THR A 88 4.16 4.79 15.84
CA THR A 88 3.07 5.04 14.87
C THR A 88 3.48 5.97 13.75
N GLN A 89 4.63 6.63 13.87
CA GLN A 89 5.18 7.49 12.83
C GLN A 89 6.17 6.70 12.00
N LEU A 90 6.25 7.02 10.72
CA LEU A 90 7.09 6.34 9.75
C LEU A 90 8.23 7.26 9.36
N GLY A 91 9.46 6.83 9.61
CA GLY A 91 10.64 7.52 9.11
C GLY A 91 10.92 7.19 7.65
N PHE A 92 11.49 8.15 6.92
CA PHE A 92 11.88 8.00 5.52
C PHE A 92 12.99 9.00 5.16
N ALA A 93 13.76 8.67 4.13
CA ALA A 93 14.85 9.51 3.62
C ALA A 93 14.34 10.56 2.62
N ALA A 94 15.09 11.65 2.46
CA ALA A 94 14.85 12.59 1.36
C ALA A 94 15.03 11.86 0.01
N GLY A 95 14.08 12.04 -0.90
CA GLY A 95 14.03 11.35 -2.18
C GLY A 95 13.37 9.96 -2.14
N GLU A 96 13.03 9.43 -0.96
CA GLU A 96 12.38 8.11 -0.85
C GLU A 96 10.93 8.14 -1.32
N SER A 97 10.49 7.07 -1.99
CA SER A 97 9.11 6.91 -2.45
C SER A 97 8.18 6.47 -1.32
N LEU A 98 7.03 7.13 -1.23
CA LEU A 98 5.98 6.83 -0.26
C LEU A 98 4.67 6.54 -0.99
N ILE A 99 3.98 5.47 -0.60
CA ILE A 99 2.62 5.19 -1.03
C ILE A 99 1.66 5.72 0.04
N LEU A 100 0.98 6.83 -0.25
CA LEU A 100 0.00 7.42 0.67
C LEU A 100 -1.30 6.62 0.62
N LEU A 101 -1.77 6.17 1.79
CA LEU A 101 -2.93 5.30 1.92
C LEU A 101 -4.20 6.03 2.32
N SER A 102 -4.09 6.96 3.27
CA SER A 102 -5.22 7.75 3.77
C SER A 102 -4.75 8.97 4.57
N LYS A 103 -5.55 10.03 4.50
CA LYS A 103 -5.35 11.25 5.27
C LYS A 103 -5.80 11.06 6.72
N VAL A 104 -4.99 11.52 7.68
CA VAL A 104 -5.39 11.55 9.09
C VAL A 104 -6.37 12.71 9.31
N ARG A 105 -7.57 12.41 9.81
CA ARG A 105 -8.64 13.41 10.01
C ARG A 105 -8.20 14.50 11.00
N GLY A 106 -8.36 15.77 10.62
CA GLY A 106 -8.05 16.92 11.48
C GLY A 106 -6.56 17.21 11.71
N TYR A 107 -5.64 16.47 11.08
CA TYR A 107 -4.20 16.66 11.25
C TYR A 107 -3.48 16.76 9.91
N GLN A 108 -2.32 17.43 9.87
CA GLN A 108 -1.44 17.52 8.68
C GLN A 108 -0.56 16.26 8.51
N TRP A 109 -1.16 15.08 8.68
CA TRP A 109 -0.48 13.79 8.59
C TRP A 109 -1.20 12.84 7.63
N TRP A 110 -0.46 11.90 7.09
CA TRP A 110 -0.94 10.84 6.20
C TRP A 110 -0.45 9.48 6.69
N TYR A 111 -1.28 8.44 6.56
CA TYR A 111 -0.79 7.06 6.62
C TYR A 111 -0.12 6.72 5.31
N ALA A 112 1.10 6.18 5.37
CA ALA A 112 1.89 5.83 4.20
C ALA A 112 2.63 4.51 4.41
N ILE A 113 3.08 3.93 3.30
CA ILE A 113 4.03 2.83 3.24
C ILE A 113 5.32 3.35 2.57
N ASN A 114 6.48 3.10 3.19
CA ASN A 114 7.78 3.45 2.61
C ASN A 114 8.34 2.33 1.72
N GLU A 115 9.54 2.50 1.16
CA GLU A 115 10.13 1.51 0.25
C GLU A 115 10.46 0.19 0.96
N ALA A 116 10.72 0.24 2.26
CA ALA A 116 10.92 -0.94 3.12
C ALA A 116 9.60 -1.67 3.45
N GLY A 117 8.45 -1.23 2.94
CA GLY A 117 7.14 -1.83 3.22
C GLY A 117 6.63 -1.56 4.63
N GLN A 118 7.24 -0.62 5.37
CA GLN A 118 6.82 -0.24 6.71
C GLN A 118 5.64 0.74 6.65
N LEU A 119 4.66 0.54 7.53
CA LEU A 119 3.47 1.38 7.61
C LEU A 119 3.59 2.36 8.78
N GLY A 120 3.23 3.61 8.55
CA GLY A 120 3.02 4.56 9.65
C GLY A 120 2.60 5.93 9.16
N ARG A 121 2.61 6.90 10.07
CA ARG A 121 2.18 8.28 9.81
C ARG A 121 3.37 9.13 9.37
N VAL A 122 3.20 9.87 8.28
CA VAL A 122 4.17 10.83 7.75
C VAL A 122 3.59 12.24 7.75
N PRO A 123 4.39 13.28 8.03
CA PRO A 123 3.94 14.67 8.00
C PRO A 123 3.84 15.18 6.56
N GLU A 124 2.76 15.92 6.27
CA GLU A 124 2.46 16.44 4.93
C GLU A 124 3.52 17.40 4.39
N SER A 125 4.22 18.11 5.27
CA SER A 125 5.26 19.07 4.89
C SER A 125 6.57 18.44 4.42
N HIS A 126 6.77 17.13 4.61
CA HIS A 126 8.05 16.46 4.32
C HIS A 126 8.02 15.61 3.05
N PHE A 127 6.94 15.67 2.29
CA PHE A 127 6.86 15.00 1.00
C PHE A 127 6.15 15.88 -0.02
N ARG A 128 6.30 15.53 -1.29
CA ARG A 128 5.51 16.08 -2.39
C ARG A 128 4.84 14.94 -3.14
N VAL A 129 3.59 15.13 -3.52
CA VAL A 129 2.87 14.16 -4.36
C VAL A 129 3.41 14.25 -5.78
N VAL A 130 3.72 13.11 -6.38
CA VAL A 130 4.28 13.01 -7.74
C VAL A 130 3.38 12.21 -8.68
N MET A 131 2.44 11.41 -8.16
CA MET A 131 1.45 10.69 -8.96
C MET A 131 0.08 10.69 -8.28
N ASN A 132 -0.98 10.67 -9.11
CA ASN A 132 -2.38 10.64 -8.68
C ASN A 132 -2.76 11.80 -7.73
N VAL A 133 -2.41 13.03 -8.13
CA VAL A 133 -2.72 14.27 -7.39
C VAL A 133 -4.23 14.44 -7.18
N ASP A 134 -5.06 14.10 -8.17
CA ASP A 134 -6.52 14.16 -8.02
C ASP A 134 -7.06 13.22 -6.93
N GLU A 135 -6.45 12.02 -6.78
CA GLU A 135 -6.79 11.09 -5.71
C GLU A 135 -6.32 11.62 -4.34
N TYR A 136 -5.15 12.27 -4.31
CA TYR A 136 -4.65 12.95 -3.11
C TYR A 136 -5.61 14.04 -2.64
N GLU A 137 -6.00 14.95 -3.53
CA GLU A 137 -6.91 16.05 -3.20
C GLU A 137 -8.27 15.54 -2.74
N ARG A 138 -8.80 14.50 -3.41
CA ARG A 138 -10.06 13.87 -3.02
C ARG A 138 -9.98 13.23 -1.64
N ALA A 139 -8.90 12.50 -1.35
CA ALA A 139 -8.69 11.89 -0.04
C ALA A 139 -8.47 12.94 1.06
N ALA A 140 -7.79 14.04 0.76
CA ALA A 140 -7.62 15.17 1.67
C ALA A 140 -8.97 15.84 1.98
N ALA A 141 -9.76 16.15 0.96
CA ALA A 141 -11.08 16.75 1.10
C ALA A 141 -12.06 15.84 1.87
N ALA A 142 -12.07 14.54 1.59
CA ALA A 142 -12.91 13.58 2.29
C ALA A 142 -12.56 13.51 3.79
N ALA A 143 -11.28 13.55 4.15
CA ALA A 143 -10.86 13.54 5.55
C ALA A 143 -11.13 14.87 6.26
N ALA A 144 -11.08 16.01 5.55
CA ALA A 144 -11.46 17.31 6.08
C ALA A 144 -12.97 17.37 6.37
N ALA A 145 -13.80 16.95 5.41
CA ALA A 145 -15.25 16.88 5.58
C ALA A 145 -15.63 15.95 6.75
N ALA A 146 -14.98 14.79 6.86
CA ALA A 146 -15.23 13.83 7.94
C ALA A 146 -14.66 14.25 9.31
N ALA A 147 -13.89 15.34 9.39
CA ALA A 147 -13.47 15.95 10.66
C ALA A 147 -14.42 17.06 11.13
N ALA A 148 -15.26 17.58 10.23
CA ALA A 148 -16.25 18.62 10.51
C ALA A 148 -17.64 18.08 10.91
N ALA A 149 -17.83 16.75 10.85
CA ALA A 149 -19.03 16.03 11.24
C ALA A 149 -18.84 15.35 12.60
#